data_AF-A0A1J4UR86-F1
#
_entry.id   AF-A0A1J4UR86-F1
#
_cell.length_a   1.000
_cell.length_b   1.000
_cell.length_c   1.000
_cell.angle_alpha   90.00
_cell.angle_beta   90.00
_cell.angle_gamma   90.00
#
_symmetry.space_group_name_H-M   'P 1'
#
loop_
_entity.id
_entity.type
_entity.pdbx_description
1 polymer ?
#
loop_
_entity_poly.entity_id
_entity_poly.type
_entity_poly.pdbx_seq_one_letter_code
_entity_poly.pdbx_strand_id
1 'polypeptide(L)' 'MLSTRKKVERALAEGVLIDITYESAKRVVTERGVLPECVWEEDGREYCLGFCTLRNAERTFRLDRIKEISP' A
#
# COMPACT_ATOMS: atom_id res chain seq x y z
N MET A 1 -8.72 -15.65 -3.53
CA MET A 1 -7.76 -14.52 -3.63
C MET A 1 -7.73 -13.79 -2.28
N LEU A 2 -6.57 -13.48 -1.71
CA LEU A 2 -6.47 -12.68 -0.47
C LEU A 2 -6.92 -11.24 -0.74
N SER A 3 -7.58 -10.59 0.23
CA SER A 3 -7.90 -9.17 0.15
C SER A 3 -6.63 -8.32 0.12
N THR A 4 -6.72 -7.09 -0.42
CA THR A 4 -5.60 -6.14 -0.43
C THR A 4 -4.99 -5.98 0.95
N ARG A 5 -5.82 -5.78 1.99
CA ARG A 5 -5.36 -5.69 3.38
C ARG A 5 -4.53 -6.89 3.80
N LYS A 6 -5.02 -8.11 3.60
CA LYS A 6 -4.29 -9.33 4.00
C LYS A 6 -2.93 -9.45 3.30
N LYS A 7 -2.82 -8.99 2.04
CA LYS A 7 -1.54 -8.98 1.32
C LYS A 7 -0.57 -7.95 1.90
N VAL A 8 -1.05 -6.76 2.24
CA VAL A 8 -0.23 -5.71 2.88
C VAL A 8 0.18 -6.12 4.30
N GLU A 9 -0.73 -6.70 5.10
CA GLU A 9 -0.43 -7.20 6.44
C GLU A 9 0.60 -8.34 6.41
N ARG A 10 0.53 -9.21 5.39
CA ARG A 10 1.56 -10.22 5.17
C ARG A 10 2.92 -9.59 4.88
N ALA A 11 2.97 -8.62 3.97
CA ALA A 11 4.21 -7.93 3.64
C ALA A 11 4.80 -7.16 4.84
N LEU A 12 3.94 -6.54 5.65
CA LEU A 12 4.31 -5.93 6.93
C LEU A 12 4.93 -6.95 7.88
N ALA A 13 4.28 -8.10 8.08
CA ALA A 13 4.76 -9.14 8.98
C ALA A 13 6.08 -9.78 8.51
N GLU A 14 6.27 -9.91 7.20
CA GLU A 14 7.47 -10.46 6.59
C GLU A 14 8.58 -9.42 6.40
N GLY A 15 8.28 -8.12 6.54
CA GLY A 15 9.23 -7.03 6.34
C GLY A 15 9.71 -6.92 4.88
N VAL A 16 8.84 -7.23 3.92
CA VAL A 16 9.17 -7.28 2.49
C VAL A 16 8.57 -6.12 1.71
N LEU A 17 9.28 -5.71 0.66
CA LEU A 17 8.78 -4.78 -0.33
C LEU A 17 7.65 -5.45 -1.13
N ILE A 18 6.60 -4.70 -1.43
CA ILE A 18 5.54 -5.09 -2.37
C ILE A 18 5.41 -4.04 -3.48
N ASP A 19 5.15 -4.50 -4.69
CA ASP A 19 4.81 -3.61 -5.80
C ASP A 19 3.30 -3.42 -5.89
N ILE A 20 2.87 -2.17 -6.05
CA ILE A 20 1.46 -1.79 -6.16
C ILE A 20 1.20 -0.91 -7.37
N THR A 21 0.05 -1.14 -8.02
CA THR A 21 -0.56 -0.18 -8.94
C THR A 21 -1.52 0.69 -8.15
N TYR A 22 -1.17 1.96 -7.96
CA TYR A 22 -1.89 2.88 -7.08
C TYR A 22 -2.56 4.02 -7.84
N GLU A 23 -3.87 4.18 -7.67
CA GLU A 23 -4.62 5.34 -8.17
C GLU A 23 -4.68 6.44 -7.10
N SER A 24 -4.02 7.57 -7.35
CA SER A 24 -4.03 8.70 -6.42
C SER A 24 -5.40 9.42 -6.35
N ALA A 25 -5.57 10.30 -5.36
CA ALA A 25 -6.77 11.16 -5.26
C ALA A 25 -7.03 11.99 -6.53
N LYS A 26 -5.97 12.31 -7.29
CA LYS A 26 -6.04 13.05 -8.56
C LYS A 26 -6.27 12.13 -9.77
N ARG A 27 -6.63 10.86 -9.56
CA ARG A 27 -6.84 9.82 -10.58
C ARG A 27 -5.60 9.51 -11.44
N VAL A 28 -4.42 9.89 -10.97
CA VAL A 28 -3.15 9.48 -11.60
C VAL A 28 -2.78 8.10 -11.09
N VAL A 29 -2.61 7.15 -12.03
CA VAL A 29 -2.15 5.78 -11.77
C VAL A 29 -0.63 5.73 -11.86
N THR A 30 0.00 5.07 -10.90
CA THR A 30 1.46 4.91 -10.81
C THR A 30 1.81 3.56 -10.20
N GLU A 31 2.90 2.96 -10.65
CA GLU A 31 3.52 1.79 -10.02
C GLU A 31 4.50 2.24 -8.92
N ARG A 32 4.52 1.50 -7.80
CA ARG A 32 5.31 1.85 -6.62
C ARG A 32 5.74 0.60 -5.87
N GLY A 33 7.00 0.54 -5.48
CA GLY A 33 7.44 -0.30 -4.38
C GLY A 33 7.07 0.34 -3.05
N VAL A 34 6.50 -0.46 -2.15
CA VAL A 34 6.12 -0.03 -0.80
C VAL A 34 6.64 -1.05 0.20
N LEU A 35 7.40 -0.57 1.20
CA LEU A 35 7.74 -1.35 2.39
C LEU A 35 6.76 -0.95 3.50
N PRO A 36 5.78 -1.80 3.87
CA PRO A 36 4.78 -1.45 4.87
C PRO A 36 5.40 -1.31 6.26
N GLU A 37 4.92 -0.32 7.03
CA GLU A 37 5.35 -0.05 8.41
C GLU A 37 4.18 -0.13 9.40
N CYS A 38 2.97 0.22 8.97
CA CYS A 38 1.76 0.14 9.80
C CYS A 38 0.51 0.01 8.93
N VAL A 39 -0.50 -0.72 9.41
CA VAL A 39 -1.84 -0.81 8.81
C VAL A 39 -2.88 -0.45 9.88
N TRP A 40 -3.84 0.41 9.54
CA TRP A 40 -4.91 0.81 10.45
C TRP A 40 -6.22 1.10 9.71
N GLU A 41 -7.29 1.29 10.48
CA GLU A 41 -8.58 1.75 9.99
C GLU A 41 -8.95 3.08 10.66
N GLU A 42 -9.44 4.03 9.86
CA GLU A 42 -9.90 5.34 10.32
C GLU A 42 -11.08 5.78 9.44
N ASP A 43 -12.18 6.21 10.06
CA ASP A 43 -13.43 6.61 9.37
C ASP A 43 -13.94 5.58 8.34
N GLY A 44 -13.88 4.29 8.70
CA GLY A 44 -14.33 3.17 7.84
C GLY A 44 -13.48 2.96 6.59
N ARG A 45 -12.23 3.45 6.60
CA ARG A 45 -11.27 3.29 5.51
C ARG A 45 -9.99 2.68 6.04
N GLU A 46 -9.39 1.80 5.24
CA GLU A 46 -8.16 1.11 5.59
C GLU A 46 -6.96 1.83 4.96
N TYR A 47 -5.90 1.98 5.74
CA TYR A 47 -4.68 2.69 5.35
C TYR A 47 -3.44 1.86 5.66
N CYS A 48 -2.38 2.13 4.91
CA CYS A 48 -1.04 1.65 5.16
C CYS A 48 -0.07 2.83 5.16
N LEU A 49 0.77 2.94 6.17
CA LEU A 49 1.98 3.77 6.16
C LEU A 49 3.11 2.88 5.67
N GLY A 50 3.94 3.40 4.77
CA GLY A 50 5.16 2.71 4.38
C GLY A 50 6.09 3.58 3.56
N PHE A 51 7.33 3.13 3.45
CA PHE A 51 8.33 3.75 2.60
C PHE A 51 8.01 3.52 1.12
N CYS A 52 7.88 4.60 0.37
CA CYS A 52 7.56 4.57 -1.06
C CYS A 52 8.82 4.75 -1.91
N THR A 53 9.20 3.74 -2.68
CA THR A 53 10.43 3.78 -3.50
C THR A 53 10.38 4.86 -4.58
N LEU A 54 9.21 5.05 -5.22
CA LEU A 54 9.01 6.09 -6.24
C LEU A 54 9.22 7.51 -5.69
N ARG A 55 8.92 7.75 -4.41
CA ARG A 55 9.03 9.07 -3.78
C ARG A 55 10.24 9.20 -2.86
N ASN A 56 10.96 8.11 -2.62
CA ASN A 56 12.07 8.00 -1.69
C ASN A 56 11.72 8.59 -0.30
N ALA A 57 10.52 8.30 0.19
CA ALA A 57 9.98 8.83 1.44
C ALA A 57 8.75 8.05 1.92
N GLU A 58 8.44 8.15 3.22
CA GLU A 58 7.21 7.63 3.82
C GLU A 58 5.95 8.24 3.18
N ARG A 59 4.95 7.39 2.93
CA ARG A 59 3.64 7.82 2.43
C ARG A 59 2.54 6.97 3.02
N THR A 60 1.38 7.59 3.19
CA THR A 60 0.13 6.90 3.52
C THR A 60 -0.62 6.52 2.25
N PHE A 61 -1.06 5.27 2.19
CA PHE A 61 -1.81 4.69 1.09
C PHE A 61 -3.16 4.21 1.60
N ARG A 62 -4.25 4.69 0.99
CA ARG A 62 -5.57 4.05 1.15
C ARG A 62 -5.60 2.72 0.41
N LEU A 63 -5.98 1.65 1.10
CA LEU A 63 -5.94 0.31 0.52
C LEU A 63 -6.96 0.12 -0.61
N ASP A 64 -8.11 0.81 -0.54
CA ASP A 64 -9.15 0.80 -1.57
C ASP A 64 -8.71 1.41 -2.91
N ARG A 65 -7.57 2.12 -2.94
CA ARG A 65 -6.98 2.73 -4.14
C ARG A 65 -5.86 1.89 -4.78
N ILE A 66 -5.50 0.77 -4.16
CA ILE A 66 -4.57 -0.20 -4.74
C ILE A 66 -5.36 -1.06 -5.73
N LYS A 67 -5.04 -0.94 -7.02
CA LYS A 67 -5.68 -1.69 -8.11
C LYS A 67 -5.08 -3.08 -8.24
N GLU A 68 -3.77 -3.16 -8.10
CA GLU A 68 -3.01 -4.40 -8.21
C GLU A 68 -1.90 -4.41 -7.16
N ILE A 69 -1.52 -5.60 -6.73
CA ILE A 69 -0.49 -5.83 -5.72
C ILE A 69 0.19 -7.17 -5.98
N SER A 70 1.51 -7.13 -6.05
CA SER A 70 2.40 -8.27 -6.24
C SER A 70 3.51 -8.28 -5.18
N PRO A 71 4.06 -9.46 -4.85
CA PRO A 71 5.29 -9.57 -4.08
C PRO A 71 6.48 -9.00 -4.84
#